data_AF-A0A376KNP2-F1
#
_entry.id   AF-A0A376KNP2-F1
#
_cell.length_a   1.000
_cell.length_b   1.000
_cell.length_c   1.000
_cell.angle_alpha   90.00
_cell.angle_beta   90.00
_cell.angle_gamma   90.00
#
_symmetry.space_group_name_H-M   'P 1'
#
loop_
_entity.id
_entity.type
_entity.pdbx_description
1 polymer ?
#
loop_
_entity_poly.entity_id
_entity_poly.type
_entity_poly.pdbx_seq_one_letter_code
_entity_poly.pdbx_strand_id
1 'polypeptide(L)'
;MEPSDFVQTFSRRNGGEATSGFFEVPKNETKENGIRLSERKETLGDVTHRILTVPIAQDQVGMYYQQPGQQLATWIVPPGQYFMMGDNRDNSADSRYWGVCGLKRIWSVGATAIWMSFDKQEGEWPTGVRLSRIGGIH
;
A
#
# COMPACT_ATOMS: atom_id res chain seq x y z
N MET A 1 7.35 15.18 -5.10
CA MET A 1 6.52 14.21 -4.36
C MET A 1 5.26 14.97 -4.10
N GLU A 2 4.15 14.49 -4.66
CA GLU A 2 2.96 15.31 -4.82
C GLU A 2 1.86 14.86 -3.84
N PRO A 3 0.96 15.75 -3.42
CA PRO A 3 -0.19 15.35 -2.64
C PRO A 3 -1.06 14.38 -3.45
N SER A 4 -1.39 13.24 -2.84
CA SER A 4 -2.33 12.26 -3.39
C SER A 4 -3.77 12.67 -3.11
N ASP A 5 -4.73 12.00 -3.77
CA ASP A 5 -6.16 12.13 -3.50
C ASP A 5 -6.60 11.33 -2.25
N PHE A 6 -5.67 10.72 -1.51
CA PHE A 6 -5.98 9.87 -0.37
C PHE A 6 -5.60 10.54 0.95
N VAL A 7 -6.46 10.37 1.94
CA VAL A 7 -6.28 10.84 3.31
C VAL A 7 -6.53 9.68 4.27
N GLN A 8 -5.58 9.44 5.17
CA GLN A 8 -5.69 8.45 6.23
C GLN A 8 -6.02 9.13 7.54
N THR A 9 -7.10 8.74 8.20
CA THR A 9 -7.48 9.26 9.52
C THR A 9 -7.02 8.29 10.60
N PHE A 10 -6.60 8.84 11.74
CA PHE A 10 -6.24 8.06 12.91
C PHE A 10 -7.21 8.41 14.02
N SER A 11 -8.10 7.50 14.38
CA SER A 11 -9.03 7.70 15.48
C SER A 11 -8.65 6.76 16.62
N ARG A 12 -8.38 7.34 17.79
CA ARG A 12 -8.17 6.58 19.02
C ARG A 12 -9.44 6.71 19.85
N ARG A 13 -10.27 5.65 19.90
CA ARG A 13 -11.37 5.64 20.87
C ARG A 13 -10.80 5.40 22.26
N ASN A 14 -11.31 6.14 23.25
CA ASN A 14 -11.07 5.86 24.68
C ASN A 14 -11.58 4.45 24.98
N GLY A 15 -10.69 3.46 24.96
CA GLY A 15 -11.04 2.03 25.06
C GLY A 15 -10.05 1.05 24.44
N GLY A 16 -9.07 1.52 23.65
CA GLY A 16 -7.90 0.73 23.25
C GLY A 16 -7.82 0.32 21.78
N GLU A 17 -8.88 0.48 21.00
CA GLU A 17 -8.84 0.26 19.56
C GLU A 17 -8.46 1.56 18.84
N ALA A 18 -7.29 1.55 18.20
CA ALA A 18 -6.94 2.53 17.19
C ALA A 18 -7.60 2.10 15.88
N THR A 19 -8.53 2.89 15.38
CA THR A 19 -9.15 2.67 14.06
C THR A 19 -8.50 3.62 13.07
N SER A 20 -7.90 3.08 12.02
CA SER A 20 -7.42 3.86 10.89
C SER A 20 -8.48 3.85 9.80
N GLY A 21 -8.82 5.04 9.28
CA GLY A 21 -9.73 5.17 8.14
C GLY A 21 -9.00 5.59 6.87
N PHE A 22 -9.41 5.11 5.70
CA PHE A 22 -8.83 5.46 4.41
C PHE A 22 -9.88 6.07 3.48
N PHE A 23 -9.69 7.34 3.14
CA PHE A 23 -10.67 8.13 2.41
C PHE A 23 -10.07 8.75 1.16
N GLU A 24 -10.84 8.74 0.07
CA GLU A 24 -10.53 9.53 -1.13
C GLU A 24 -11.13 10.92 -0.96
N VAL A 25 -10.28 11.95 -0.92
CA VAL A 25 -10.63 13.35 -0.65
C VAL A 25 -9.95 14.24 -1.70
N PRO A 26 -10.69 15.06 -2.45
CA PRO A 26 -10.13 15.99 -3.43
C PRO A 26 -8.97 16.83 -2.87
N LYS A 27 -7.99 17.16 -3.72
CA LYS A 27 -6.74 17.83 -3.27
C LYS A 27 -6.96 19.22 -2.63
N ASN A 28 -8.06 19.88 -2.97
CA ASN A 28 -8.47 21.17 -2.42
C ASN A 28 -9.19 21.06 -1.07
N GLU A 29 -9.51 19.84 -0.61
CA GLU A 29 -10.22 19.59 0.64
C GLU A 29 -9.29 18.98 1.70
N THR A 30 -9.67 19.14 2.95
CA THR A 30 -8.97 18.52 4.09
C THR A 30 -9.97 17.68 4.87
N LYS A 31 -9.47 16.64 5.54
CA LYS A 31 -10.28 15.81 6.44
C LYS A 31 -9.77 16.00 7.86
N GLU A 32 -10.68 16.26 8.79
CA GLU A 32 -10.35 16.42 10.20
C GLU A 32 -9.65 15.17 10.74
N ASN A 33 -8.58 15.34 11.52
CA ASN A 33 -7.75 14.26 12.05
C ASN A 33 -7.17 13.32 10.97
N GLY A 34 -7.08 13.81 9.73
CA GLY A 34 -6.57 13.09 8.57
C GLY A 34 -5.18 13.57 8.14
N ILE A 35 -4.37 12.62 7.69
CA ILE A 35 -3.05 12.87 7.09
C ILE A 35 -3.16 12.55 5.60
N ARG A 36 -2.92 13.55 4.76
CA ARG A 36 -2.90 13.37 3.31
C ARG A 36 -1.65 12.58 2.93
N LEU A 37 -1.84 11.50 2.17
CA LEU A 37 -0.73 10.69 1.69
C LEU A 37 -0.03 11.44 0.56
N SER A 38 1.28 11.22 0.46
CA SER A 38 2.10 11.64 -0.67
C SER A 38 2.12 10.55 -1.74
N GLU A 39 2.06 10.95 -3.00
CA GLU A 39 2.24 10.08 -4.17
C GLU A 39 3.56 10.40 -4.88
N ARG A 40 4.23 9.37 -5.37
CA ARG A 40 5.29 9.50 -6.37
C ARG A 40 5.26 8.35 -7.36
N LYS A 41 5.83 8.56 -8.54
CA LYS A 41 6.09 7.49 -9.51
C LYS A 41 7.41 6.80 -9.15
N GLU A 42 7.42 5.48 -9.17
CA GLU A 42 8.61 4.65 -9.04
C GLU A 42 8.81 3.85 -10.33
N THR A 43 10.06 3.82 -10.81
CA THR A 43 10.44 3.05 -11.98
C THR A 43 11.37 1.93 -11.55
N LEU A 44 10.96 0.69 -11.76
CA LEU A 44 11.73 -0.52 -11.51
C LEU A 44 12.07 -1.18 -12.85
N GLY A 45 13.29 -0.95 -13.33
CA GLY A 45 13.67 -1.35 -14.68
C GLY A 45 12.88 -0.56 -15.73
N ASP A 46 12.01 -1.24 -16.46
CA ASP A 46 11.13 -0.71 -17.50
C ASP A 46 9.68 -0.48 -17.04
N VAL A 47 9.32 -0.87 -15.82
CA VAL A 47 7.97 -0.73 -15.27
C VAL A 47 7.87 0.51 -14.38
N THR A 48 6.95 1.42 -14.71
CA THR A 48 6.65 2.60 -13.89
C THR A 48 5.27 2.47 -13.26
N HIS A 49 5.22 2.52 -11.92
CA HIS A 49 3.98 2.49 -11.14
C HIS A 49 3.95 3.65 -10.13
N ARG A 50 2.80 3.83 -9.46
CA ARG A 50 2.61 4.88 -8.44
C ARG A 50 2.64 4.27 -7.07
N ILE A 51 3.24 4.99 -6.13
CA ILE A 51 3.34 4.56 -4.74
C ILE A 51 2.84 5.66 -3.82
N LEU A 52 2.20 5.23 -2.74
CA LEU A 52 1.69 6.09 -1.69
C LEU A 52 2.56 5.95 -0.43
N THR A 53 2.84 7.08 0.20
CA THR A 53 3.56 7.15 1.46
C THR A 53 2.88 8.11 2.43
N VAL A 54 2.92 7.81 3.72
CA VAL A 54 2.45 8.67 4.79
C VAL A 54 3.61 9.62 5.17
N PRO A 55 3.50 10.95 4.96
CA PRO A 55 4.63 11.87 5.10
C PRO A 55 5.30 11.90 6.48
N ILE A 56 4.55 11.55 7.52
CA ILE A 56 5.02 11.52 8.91
C ILE A 56 5.45 10.13 9.38
N ALA A 57 5.19 9.10 8.59
CA ALA A 57 5.58 7.74 8.93
C ALA A 57 7.07 7.57 8.64
N GLN A 58 7.76 6.90 9.55
CA GLN A 58 9.10 6.38 9.30
C GLN A 58 9.04 4.88 9.47
N ASP A 59 9.64 4.16 8.52
CA ASP A 59 9.82 2.73 8.59
C ASP A 59 10.51 2.35 9.90
N GLN A 60 9.82 1.54 10.71
CA GLN A 60 10.40 0.96 11.91
C GLN A 60 11.27 -0.23 11.51
N VAL A 61 12.48 0.04 10.99
CA VAL A 61 13.40 -0.97 10.45
C VAL A 61 13.70 -2.11 11.44
N GLY A 62 13.64 -1.84 12.74
CA GLY A 62 13.79 -2.86 13.78
C GLY A 62 12.67 -3.92 13.84
N MET A 63 11.53 -3.66 13.21
CA MET A 63 10.41 -4.61 13.08
C MET A 63 10.50 -5.45 11.81
N TYR A 64 11.48 -5.17 10.94
CA TYR A 64 11.64 -5.91 9.69
C TYR A 64 12.16 -7.32 9.95
N TYR A 65 11.73 -8.24 9.09
CA TYR A 65 12.32 -9.57 9.04
C TYR A 65 13.80 -9.45 8.68
N GLN A 66 14.68 -9.76 9.61
CA GLN A 66 16.11 -9.79 9.36
C GLN A 66 16.49 -11.17 8.80
N GLN A 67 16.92 -11.21 7.54
CA GLN A 67 17.46 -12.42 6.95
C GLN A 67 18.79 -12.78 7.64
N PRO A 68 18.98 -14.03 8.09
CA PRO A 68 20.22 -14.43 8.75
C PRO A 68 21.46 -14.12 7.90
N GLY A 69 22.44 -13.44 8.50
CA GLY A 69 23.68 -13.05 7.83
C GLY A 69 23.59 -11.81 6.92
N GLN A 70 22.44 -11.13 6.85
CA GLN A 70 22.28 -9.87 6.12
C GLN A 70 22.14 -8.67 7.07
N GLN A 71 22.47 -7.49 6.54
CA GLN A 71 22.24 -6.22 7.23
C GLN A 71 20.73 -5.93 7.31
N LEU A 72 20.33 -5.11 8.28
CA LEU A 72 18.96 -4.62 8.39
C LEU A 72 18.53 -3.93 7.08
N ALA A 73 17.26 -4.12 6.71
CA ALA A 73 16.68 -3.65 5.44
C ALA A 73 17.39 -4.15 4.16
N THR A 74 18.17 -5.24 4.25
CA THR A 74 18.81 -5.87 3.09
C THR A 74 18.40 -7.34 3.01
N TRP A 75 17.97 -7.77 1.82
CA TRP A 75 17.56 -9.15 1.55
C TRP A 75 18.19 -9.65 0.26
N ILE A 76 18.72 -10.86 0.30
CA ILE A 76 19.12 -11.63 -0.87
C ILE A 76 17.98 -12.59 -1.18
N VAL A 77 17.33 -12.39 -2.32
CA VAL A 77 16.22 -13.23 -2.79
C VAL A 77 16.79 -14.56 -3.32
N PRO A 78 16.48 -15.71 -2.70
CA PRO A 78 16.94 -16.99 -3.21
C PRO A 78 16.28 -17.35 -4.55
N PRO A 79 16.91 -18.23 -5.37
CA PRO A 79 16.30 -18.71 -6.60
C PRO A 79 14.90 -19.30 -6.38
N GLY A 80 13.95 -18.94 -7.25
CA GLY A 80 12.55 -19.40 -7.16
C GLY A 80 11.73 -18.76 -6.04
N GLN A 81 12.22 -17.67 -5.46
CA GLN A 81 11.51 -16.85 -4.49
C GLN A 81 11.38 -15.41 -4.98
N TYR A 82 10.48 -14.67 -4.35
CA TYR A 82 10.13 -13.30 -4.72
C TYR A 82 10.06 -12.45 -3.46
N PHE A 83 10.52 -11.20 -3.59
CA PHE A 83 10.33 -10.17 -2.57
C PHE A 83 9.16 -9.29 -3.01
N MET A 84 8.10 -9.27 -2.22
CA MET A 84 6.86 -8.55 -2.54
C MET A 84 6.79 -7.27 -1.72
N MET A 85 6.38 -6.18 -2.36
CA MET A 85 6.09 -4.90 -1.71
C MET A 85 4.76 -4.37 -2.21
N GLY A 86 3.99 -3.75 -1.32
CA GLY A 86 2.76 -3.04 -1.71
C GLY A 86 3.03 -1.62 -2.18
N ASP A 87 2.17 -1.11 -3.06
CA ASP A 87 2.25 0.28 -3.55
C ASP A 87 1.91 1.31 -2.45
N ASN A 88 1.09 0.92 -1.48
CA ASN A 88 0.85 1.73 -0.27
C ASN A 88 1.92 1.39 0.78
N ARG A 89 3.09 2.03 0.64
CA ARG A 89 4.35 1.62 1.28
C ARG A 89 4.28 1.62 2.81
N ASP A 90 3.63 2.60 3.41
CA ASP A 90 3.55 2.70 4.87
C ASP A 90 2.37 1.90 5.46
N ASN A 91 1.47 1.39 4.62
CA ASN A 91 0.29 0.62 5.05
C ASN A 91 0.26 -0.80 4.47
N SER A 92 1.42 -1.37 4.18
CA SER A 92 1.55 -2.70 3.58
C SER A 92 2.33 -3.63 4.49
N ALA A 93 1.69 -4.72 4.93
CA ALA A 93 2.34 -5.83 5.60
C ALA A 93 2.92 -6.79 4.56
N ASP A 94 4.08 -6.45 4.01
CA ASP A 94 4.73 -7.15 2.91
C ASP A 94 6.06 -7.83 3.30
N SER A 95 6.86 -8.26 2.31
CA SER A 95 8.08 -9.04 2.53
C SER A 95 9.10 -8.37 3.44
N ARG A 96 9.02 -7.05 3.65
CA ARG A 96 9.81 -6.34 4.66
C ARG A 96 9.57 -6.90 6.08
N TYR A 97 8.35 -7.34 6.37
CA TYR A 97 7.94 -7.82 7.70
C TYR A 97 7.93 -9.34 7.84
N TRP A 98 7.55 -10.08 6.78
CA TRP A 98 7.43 -11.55 6.86
C TRP A 98 8.43 -12.32 5.98
N GLY A 99 9.31 -11.63 5.25
CA GLY A 99 10.38 -12.22 4.45
C GLY A 99 9.98 -12.58 3.01
N VAL A 100 10.82 -13.36 2.34
CA VAL A 100 10.63 -13.74 0.92
C VAL A 100 9.55 -14.81 0.75
N CYS A 101 8.79 -14.72 -0.34
CA CYS A 101 7.75 -15.69 -0.70
C CYS A 101 8.25 -16.68 -1.75
N GLY A 102 8.10 -17.98 -1.51
CA GLY A 102 8.44 -19.01 -2.49
C GLY A 102 7.37 -19.14 -3.58
N LEU A 103 7.79 -19.45 -4.82
CA LEU A 103 6.91 -19.60 -5.98
C LEU A 103 5.69 -20.51 -5.74
N LYS A 104 5.83 -21.59 -4.96
CA LYS A 104 4.72 -22.51 -4.64
C LYS A 104 3.57 -21.89 -3.85
N ARG A 105 3.77 -20.71 -3.25
CA ARG A 105 2.74 -19.94 -2.53
C ARG A 105 2.12 -18.84 -3.40
N ILE A 106 2.61 -18.67 -4.62
CA ILE A 106 2.09 -17.72 -5.59
C ILE A 106 1.10 -18.47 -6.47
N TRP A 107 -0.17 -18.08 -6.38
CA TRP A 107 -1.27 -18.73 -7.10
C TRP A 107 -1.56 -18.05 -8.45
N SER A 108 -1.03 -16.85 -8.70
CA SER A 108 -1.27 -16.09 -9.94
C SER A 108 0.02 -15.62 -10.61
N VAL A 109 -0.03 -15.52 -11.94
CA VAL A 109 1.06 -15.00 -12.80
C VAL A 109 1.15 -13.47 -12.82
N GLY A 110 0.39 -12.79 -11.95
CA GLY A 110 0.24 -11.32 -11.90
C GLY A 110 -1.22 -10.89 -12.02
N ALA A 111 -1.58 -9.79 -11.37
CA ALA A 111 -2.91 -9.19 -11.51
C ALA A 111 -2.99 -8.43 -12.84
N THR A 112 -3.66 -9.01 -13.84
CA THR A 112 -3.66 -8.48 -15.21
C THR A 112 -4.75 -7.45 -15.48
N ALA A 113 -5.84 -7.47 -14.72
CA ALA A 113 -6.96 -6.56 -14.92
C ALA A 113 -7.79 -6.35 -13.66
N ILE A 114 -8.39 -5.16 -13.55
CA ILE A 114 -9.51 -4.89 -12.65
C ILE A 114 -10.77 -5.22 -13.44
N TRP A 115 -11.45 -6.30 -13.09
CA TRP A 115 -12.70 -6.70 -13.75
C TRP A 115 -13.93 -5.96 -13.20
N MET A 116 -13.85 -5.46 -11.96
CA MET A 116 -14.92 -4.72 -11.29
C MET A 116 -14.34 -3.79 -10.22
N SER A 117 -14.93 -2.59 -10.08
CA SER A 117 -14.54 -1.62 -9.05
C SER A 117 -15.77 -0.84 -8.59
N PHE A 118 -16.01 -0.81 -7.28
CA PHE A 118 -17.13 -0.07 -6.70
C PHE A 118 -16.64 1.22 -6.05
N ASP A 119 -17.44 2.27 -6.15
CA ASP A 119 -17.23 3.50 -5.41
C ASP A 119 -17.81 3.34 -4.00
N LYS A 120 -16.92 3.30 -3.02
CA LYS A 120 -17.27 3.10 -1.61
C LYS A 120 -16.25 3.80 -0.74
N GLN A 121 -16.74 4.67 0.13
CA GLN A 121 -15.97 5.20 1.24
C GLN A 121 -16.09 4.25 2.45
N GLU A 122 -15.18 4.41 3.40
CA GLU A 122 -15.21 3.61 4.61
C GLU A 122 -16.47 3.86 5.43
N GLY A 123 -17.17 2.79 5.83
CA GLY A 123 -18.43 2.86 6.56
C GLY A 123 -19.70 3.05 5.71
N GLU A 124 -19.58 3.23 4.40
CA GLU A 124 -20.73 3.50 3.51
C GLU A 124 -21.10 2.31 2.61
N TRP A 125 -22.36 2.25 2.18
CA TRP A 125 -22.76 1.33 1.11
C TRP A 125 -22.20 1.81 -0.23
N PRO A 126 -21.87 0.91 -1.19
CA PRO A 126 -21.39 1.30 -2.50
C PRO A 126 -22.36 2.27 -3.17
N THR A 127 -21.87 3.45 -3.56
CA THR A 127 -22.67 4.51 -4.18
C THR A 127 -22.65 4.42 -5.70
N GLY A 128 -21.71 3.65 -6.29
CA GLY A 128 -21.62 3.46 -7.72
C GLY A 128 -20.56 2.45 -8.15
N VAL A 129 -20.34 2.33 -9.46
CA VAL A 129 -19.30 1.50 -10.07
C VAL A 129 -18.29 2.42 -10.75
N ARG A 130 -17.01 2.26 -10.41
CA ARG A 130 -15.89 3.01 -11.00
C ARG A 130 -15.46 2.37 -12.32
N LEU A 131 -16.29 2.53 -13.35
CA LEU A 131 -16.06 1.95 -14.68
C LEU A 131 -14.72 2.38 -15.29
N SER A 132 -14.22 3.58 -14.96
CA SER A 132 -12.91 4.08 -15.40
C SER A 132 -11.72 3.26 -14.90
N ARG A 133 -11.90 2.45 -13.85
CA ARG A 133 -10.86 1.57 -13.31
C ARG A 133 -10.89 0.18 -13.93
N ILE A 134 -11.95 -0.18 -14.67
CA ILE A 134 -12.05 -1.48 -15.33
C ILE A 134 -11.11 -1.47 -16.52
N GLY A 135 -10.12 -2.37 -16.51
CA GLY A 135 -9.08 -2.40 -17.53
C GLY A 135 -7.80 -3.08 -17.06
N GLY A 136 -6.79 -3.09 -17.93
CA GLY A 136 -5.49 -3.68 -17.65
C GLY A 136 -4.71 -2.91 -16.58
N ILE A 137 -4.03 -3.63 -15.69
CA ILE A 137 -3.10 -3.06 -14.71
C ILE A 137 -1.67 -3.29 -15.25
N HIS A 138 -0.83 -2.28 -15.22
CA HIS A 138 0.59 -2.33 -15.60
C HIS A 138 1.43 -1.46 -14.67
#